data_AF-A0A918TZ95-F1
#
_entry.id   AF-A0A918TZ95-F1
#
_cell.length_a   1.000
_cell.length_b   1.000
_cell.length_c   1.000
_cell.angle_alpha   90.00
_cell.angle_beta   90.00
_cell.angle_gamma   90.00
#
_symmetry.space_group_name_H-M   'P 1'
#
loop_
_entity.id
_entity.type
_entity.pdbx_description
1 polymer ?
#
loop_
_entity_poly.entity_id
_entity_poly.type
_entity_poly.pdbx_seq_one_letter_code
_entity_poly.pdbx_strand_id
1 'polypeptide(L)'
;MTGIPLRRGLAWLASTALIAFGVVGLTSTPALALPAQCSGTETNGPDTIVCPFLLPGQTINSLGGNDTITILVNANGTVNSGAGNDIITAGNVDSAGNFDTGLGDDTVRILGNHAGNSISTGDGNDFVEVTGNNSGLINTAGGADRLVIHGTALADDMHLGSGADFANINILAVDGNSLHGDGGDDNLTVTTCNLSTVAGDDGGDTIDVTDANGCNVLGGAGNDNIHEGAEATGTVDGGAGTDMCTEDIPFLGTESNCEV
;
A
#
# COMPACT_ATOMS: atom_id res chain seq x y z
N MET A 1 92.88 -7.71 12.89
CA MET A 1 91.97 -8.86 13.13
C MET A 1 90.83 -8.35 13.99
N THR A 2 89.60 -8.49 13.47
CA THR A 2 88.30 -8.69 14.19
C THR A 2 87.94 -7.70 15.31
N GLY A 3 86.83 -6.96 15.33
CA GLY A 3 85.57 -6.95 14.59
C GLY A 3 84.54 -6.26 15.52
N ILE A 4 83.79 -5.27 15.04
CA ILE A 4 82.74 -4.57 15.82
C ILE A 4 81.44 -4.68 15.02
N PRO A 5 80.29 -5.06 15.63
CA PRO A 5 79.13 -5.54 14.90
C PRO A 5 78.25 -4.41 14.34
N LEU A 6 77.72 -4.66 13.14
CA LEU A 6 76.66 -3.91 12.48
C LEU A 6 75.34 -3.98 13.28
N ARG A 7 74.86 -2.83 13.79
CA ARG A 7 73.48 -2.68 14.25
C ARG A 7 72.60 -2.35 13.04
N ARG A 8 71.69 -3.26 12.68
CA ARG A 8 70.64 -3.06 11.67
C ARG A 8 69.62 -2.04 12.20
N GLY A 9 69.54 -0.87 11.57
CA GLY A 9 68.44 0.07 11.75
C GLY A 9 67.23 -0.43 10.94
N LEU A 10 66.14 -0.75 11.63
CA LEU A 10 64.86 -1.08 11.04
C LEU A 10 64.16 0.24 10.68
N ALA A 11 64.15 0.61 9.41
CA ALA A 11 63.42 1.79 8.93
C ALA A 11 61.92 1.45 8.83
N TRP A 12 61.11 2.05 9.70
CA TRP A 12 59.66 2.07 9.57
C TRP A 12 59.28 2.99 8.41
N LEU A 13 58.70 2.44 7.35
CA LEU A 13 57.97 3.20 6.33
C LEU A 13 56.59 3.53 6.90
N ALA A 14 56.38 4.76 7.35
CA ALA A 14 55.06 5.28 7.65
C ALA A 14 54.37 5.65 6.33
N SER A 15 53.44 4.81 5.85
CA SER A 15 52.52 5.19 4.77
C SER A 15 51.50 6.19 5.32
N THR A 16 51.63 7.45 4.93
CA THR A 16 50.57 8.44 5.11
C THR A 16 49.50 8.18 4.05
N ALA A 17 48.37 7.60 4.45
CA ALA A 17 47.16 7.56 3.63
C ALA A 17 46.52 8.95 3.61
N LEU A 18 46.54 9.61 2.45
CA LEU A 18 45.87 10.87 2.21
C LEU A 18 44.39 10.56 1.93
N ILE A 19 43.54 10.63 2.96
CA ILE A 19 42.08 10.53 2.77
C ILE A 19 41.61 11.88 2.23
N ALA A 20 41.37 11.95 0.93
CA ALA A 20 40.67 13.06 0.31
C ALA A 20 39.21 13.00 0.78
N PHE A 21 38.84 13.86 1.75
CA PHE A 21 37.45 14.18 1.99
C PHE A 21 36.94 14.97 0.79
N GLY A 22 36.39 14.26 -0.19
CA GLY A 22 35.54 14.88 -1.20
C GLY A 22 34.37 15.52 -0.48
N VAL A 23 34.27 16.84 -0.56
CA VAL A 23 33.03 17.55 -0.25
C VAL A 23 32.02 17.03 -1.27
N VAL A 24 31.20 16.06 -0.87
CA VAL A 24 29.96 15.76 -1.57
C VAL A 24 29.12 17.02 -1.39
N GLY A 25 29.13 17.89 -2.39
CA GLY A 25 28.17 18.96 -2.46
C GLY A 25 26.80 18.28 -2.50
N LEU A 26 26.07 18.31 -1.39
CA LEU A 26 24.62 18.19 -1.46
C LEU A 26 24.18 19.35 -2.34
N THR A 27 23.94 19.07 -3.62
CA THR A 27 23.17 19.97 -4.45
C THR A 27 21.80 19.96 -3.82
N SER A 28 21.46 21.00 -3.03
CA SER A 28 20.08 21.23 -2.63
C SER A 28 19.28 21.28 -3.92
N THR A 29 18.52 20.24 -4.20
CA THR A 29 17.41 20.35 -5.13
C THR A 29 16.64 21.59 -4.69
N PRO A 30 16.36 22.56 -5.59
CA PRO A 30 15.53 23.68 -5.20
C PRO A 30 14.25 23.08 -4.60
N ALA A 31 13.94 23.45 -3.35
CA ALA A 31 12.66 23.12 -2.76
C ALA A 31 11.60 23.44 -3.82
N LEU A 32 10.85 22.42 -4.25
CA LEU A 32 9.69 22.70 -5.07
C LEU A 32 8.83 23.64 -4.22
N ALA A 33 8.40 24.74 -4.82
CA ALA A 33 7.62 25.69 -4.07
C ALA A 33 6.27 25.03 -3.82
N LEU A 34 5.96 24.77 -2.55
CA LEU A 34 4.62 24.33 -2.13
C LEU A 34 3.56 25.15 -2.86
N PRO A 35 2.42 24.54 -3.22
CA PRO A 35 1.29 25.28 -3.76
C PRO A 35 0.96 26.47 -2.87
N ALA A 36 0.63 27.63 -3.46
CA ALA A 36 0.55 28.89 -2.72
C ALA A 36 -0.48 28.89 -1.57
N GLN A 37 -1.47 28.00 -1.61
CA GLN A 37 -2.46 27.82 -0.55
C GLN A 37 -1.99 26.90 0.60
N CYS A 38 -0.91 26.18 0.40
CA CYS A 38 -0.32 25.27 1.38
C CYS A 38 0.67 26.02 2.29
N SER A 39 0.88 25.45 3.47
CA SER A 39 1.89 25.87 4.44
C SER A 39 2.70 24.66 4.87
N GLY A 40 3.97 24.86 5.22
CA GLY A 40 4.90 23.78 5.56
C GLY A 40 6.23 23.95 4.83
N THR A 41 6.97 22.84 4.77
CA THR A 41 8.24 22.73 4.04
C THR A 41 8.29 21.39 3.31
N GLU A 42 9.17 21.30 2.31
CA GLU A 42 9.51 20.08 1.57
C GLU A 42 11.03 19.90 1.68
N THR A 43 11.48 19.03 2.59
CA THR A 43 12.88 18.81 2.97
C THR A 43 13.17 17.32 3.10
N ASN A 44 14.43 16.89 3.26
CA ASN A 44 14.72 15.46 3.52
C ASN A 44 14.59 15.09 5.02
N GLY A 45 13.87 15.89 5.80
CA GLY A 45 13.59 15.62 7.20
C GLY A 45 12.11 15.83 7.47
N PRO A 46 11.64 15.48 8.68
CA PRO A 46 10.21 15.49 9.00
C PRO A 46 9.55 16.84 8.70
N ASP A 47 8.56 16.81 7.81
CA ASP A 47 7.79 17.95 7.38
C ASP A 47 6.35 17.88 7.92
N THR A 48 5.74 19.06 8.06
CA THR A 48 4.31 19.19 8.35
C THR A 48 3.69 20.14 7.34
N ILE A 49 2.89 19.58 6.45
CA ILE A 49 2.29 20.28 5.32
C ILE A 49 0.78 20.34 5.51
N VAL A 50 0.22 21.54 5.47
CA VAL A 50 -1.23 21.76 5.58
C VAL A 50 -1.72 22.57 4.40
N CYS A 51 -2.68 22.02 3.68
CA CYS A 51 -3.33 22.62 2.52
C CYS A 51 -4.84 22.66 2.73
N PRO A 52 -5.52 23.81 2.56
CA PRO A 52 -6.98 23.86 2.53
C PRO A 52 -7.57 22.95 1.44
N PHE A 53 -6.91 22.89 0.29
CA PHE A 53 -7.24 22.04 -0.86
C PHE A 53 -6.01 21.94 -1.77
N LEU A 54 -6.03 20.98 -2.71
CA LEU A 54 -5.06 20.82 -3.78
C LEU A 54 -5.79 20.83 -5.13
N LEU A 55 -5.32 21.63 -6.08
CA LEU A 55 -5.90 21.74 -7.42
C LEU A 55 -5.23 20.78 -8.42
N PRO A 56 -5.90 20.46 -9.55
CA PRO A 56 -5.29 19.72 -10.66
C PRO A 56 -3.93 20.26 -11.08
N GLY A 57 -2.97 19.35 -11.20
CA GLY A 57 -1.60 19.65 -11.61
C GLY A 57 -0.72 20.31 -10.54
N GLN A 58 -1.24 20.52 -9.33
CA GLN A 58 -0.40 20.88 -8.19
C GLN A 58 0.20 19.61 -7.57
N THR A 59 1.41 19.75 -7.05
CA THR A 59 2.16 18.66 -6.44
C THR A 59 2.63 19.08 -5.05
N ILE A 60 2.49 18.17 -4.10
CA ILE A 60 3.24 18.15 -2.85
C ILE A 60 4.29 17.05 -2.99
N ASN A 61 5.55 17.35 -2.67
CA ASN A 61 6.64 16.38 -2.66
C ASN A 61 7.48 16.58 -1.39
N SER A 62 7.14 15.90 -0.30
CA SER A 62 7.85 16.07 0.98
C SER A 62 9.19 15.34 1.06
N LEU A 63 9.57 14.60 0.01
CA LEU A 63 10.88 13.96 -0.19
C LEU A 63 11.17 12.80 0.77
N GLY A 64 11.46 13.06 2.03
CA GLY A 64 11.71 11.98 2.98
C GLY A 64 11.96 12.50 4.37
N GLY A 65 11.99 11.59 5.34
CA GLY A 65 11.62 11.93 6.71
C GLY A 65 10.21 11.43 6.99
N ASN A 66 9.78 11.51 8.24
CA ASN A 66 8.43 11.09 8.62
C ASN A 66 7.52 12.31 8.55
N ASP A 67 6.74 12.40 7.49
CA ASP A 67 6.00 13.58 7.11
C ASP A 67 4.54 13.50 7.54
N THR A 68 3.94 14.67 7.77
CA THR A 68 2.50 14.77 8.01
C THR A 68 1.88 15.74 7.03
N ILE A 69 1.02 15.24 6.15
CA ILE A 69 0.37 16.01 5.09
C ILE A 69 -1.14 16.01 5.35
N THR A 70 -1.73 17.20 5.52
CA THR A 70 -3.17 17.38 5.72
C THR A 70 -3.78 18.23 4.62
N ILE A 71 -4.73 17.66 3.89
CA ILE A 71 -5.54 18.35 2.87
C ILE A 71 -6.98 18.45 3.39
N LEU A 72 -7.40 19.63 3.84
CA LEU A 72 -8.63 19.78 4.64
C LEU A 72 -9.91 19.42 3.87
N VAL A 73 -9.96 19.76 2.59
CA VAL A 73 -11.18 19.61 1.78
C VAL A 73 -10.94 18.63 0.64
N ASN A 74 -10.48 19.08 -0.53
CA ASN A 74 -10.32 18.21 -1.69
C ASN A 74 -8.86 18.16 -2.11
N ALA A 75 -8.37 16.94 -2.34
CA ALA A 75 -7.08 16.64 -2.93
C ALA A 75 -7.27 16.24 -4.40
N ASN A 76 -7.10 17.21 -5.30
CA ASN A 76 -7.24 16.99 -6.74
C ASN A 76 -5.90 17.12 -7.47
N GLY A 77 -4.79 16.83 -6.79
CA GLY A 77 -3.43 16.90 -7.34
C GLY A 77 -2.57 15.75 -6.84
N THR A 78 -1.27 15.84 -7.09
CA THR A 78 -0.32 14.78 -6.70
C THR A 78 0.22 15.03 -5.30
N VAL A 79 0.27 13.99 -4.49
CA VAL A 79 0.93 14.00 -3.18
C VAL A 79 1.94 12.86 -3.17
N ASN A 80 3.22 13.21 -3.04
CA ASN A 80 4.30 12.26 -2.87
C ASN A 80 4.94 12.52 -1.50
N SER A 81 4.88 11.55 -0.57
CA SER A 81 5.50 11.76 0.75
C SER A 81 6.94 11.26 0.82
N GLY A 82 7.26 10.18 0.09
CA GLY A 82 8.63 9.83 -0.27
C GLY A 82 9.19 8.69 0.58
N ALA A 83 10.27 8.90 1.34
CA ALA A 83 10.83 7.84 2.18
C ALA A 83 10.73 8.20 3.66
N GLY A 84 10.15 7.33 4.47
CA GLY A 84 9.88 7.54 5.88
C GLY A 84 8.52 6.96 6.25
N ASN A 85 8.13 7.12 7.50
CA ASN A 85 6.81 6.68 7.94
C ASN A 85 5.87 7.89 7.95
N ASP A 86 5.09 8.03 6.90
CA ASP A 86 4.33 9.22 6.56
C ASP A 86 2.86 9.11 6.93
N ILE A 87 2.23 10.26 7.17
CA ILE A 87 0.80 10.35 7.44
C ILE A 87 0.17 11.35 6.47
N ILE A 88 -0.71 10.86 5.60
CA ILE A 88 -1.54 11.67 4.72
C ILE A 88 -2.98 11.61 5.20
N THR A 89 -3.60 12.77 5.43
CA THR A 89 -5.05 12.89 5.67
C THR A 89 -5.66 13.84 4.66
N ALA A 90 -6.67 13.39 3.92
CA ALA A 90 -7.43 14.22 2.98
C ALA A 90 -8.93 14.15 3.25
N GLY A 91 -9.64 15.27 3.05
CA GLY A 91 -11.10 15.31 3.13
C GLY A 91 -11.75 14.44 2.06
N ASN A 92 -11.49 14.72 0.79
CA ASN A 92 -11.81 13.89 -0.38
C ASN A 92 -10.59 13.84 -1.30
N VAL A 93 -10.51 12.81 -2.15
CA VAL A 93 -9.58 12.75 -3.28
C VAL A 93 -10.43 12.77 -4.54
N ASP A 94 -10.28 13.82 -5.36
CA ASP A 94 -11.03 13.98 -6.61
C ASP A 94 -10.28 13.35 -7.79
N SER A 95 -10.88 13.30 -8.98
CA SER A 95 -10.42 12.54 -10.16
C SER A 95 -8.99 12.76 -10.65
N ALA A 96 -8.29 13.84 -10.30
CA ALA A 96 -6.87 14.01 -10.64
C ALA A 96 -5.94 13.76 -9.45
N GLY A 97 -6.48 13.37 -8.30
CA GLY A 97 -5.74 13.01 -7.10
C GLY A 97 -4.93 11.74 -7.32
N ASN A 98 -3.64 11.81 -7.00
CA ASN A 98 -2.70 10.69 -7.06
C ASN A 98 -1.80 10.73 -5.83
N PHE A 99 -1.90 9.74 -4.96
CA PHE A 99 -1.07 9.65 -3.76
C PHE A 99 -0.05 8.53 -3.92
N ASP A 100 1.19 8.81 -3.55
CA ASP A 100 2.31 7.89 -3.54
C ASP A 100 3.07 8.12 -2.23
N THR A 101 3.07 7.16 -1.31
CA THR A 101 3.74 7.36 0.00
C THR A 101 5.18 6.90 0.00
N GLY A 102 5.50 5.83 -0.73
CA GLY A 102 6.86 5.52 -1.18
C GLY A 102 7.49 4.36 -0.40
N LEU A 103 8.43 4.63 0.49
CA LEU A 103 9.06 3.58 1.31
C LEU A 103 8.86 3.90 2.79
N GLY A 104 8.48 2.92 3.59
CA GLY A 104 8.30 3.04 5.04
C GLY A 104 6.88 2.70 5.44
N ASP A 105 6.61 2.63 6.75
CA ASP A 105 5.26 2.27 7.22
C ASP A 105 4.35 3.50 7.21
N ASP A 106 3.50 3.61 6.20
CA ASP A 106 2.72 4.80 5.89
C ASP A 106 1.26 4.69 6.32
N THR A 107 0.60 5.84 6.44
CA THR A 107 -0.83 5.91 6.74
C THR A 107 -1.53 6.92 5.84
N VAL A 108 -2.47 6.44 5.02
CA VAL A 108 -3.34 7.25 4.17
C VAL A 108 -4.78 7.20 4.68
N ARG A 109 -5.33 8.35 5.08
CA ARG A 109 -6.71 8.46 5.56
C ARG A 109 -7.52 9.42 4.69
N ILE A 110 -8.53 8.89 4.01
CA ILE A 110 -9.50 9.66 3.26
C ILE A 110 -10.80 9.74 4.07
N LEU A 111 -11.13 10.93 4.57
CA LEU A 111 -12.26 11.14 5.47
C LEU A 111 -13.63 11.15 4.74
N GLY A 112 -13.60 11.26 3.42
CA GLY A 112 -14.74 11.26 2.51
C GLY A 112 -14.49 10.25 1.40
N ASN A 113 -14.73 10.65 0.14
CA ASN A 113 -14.59 9.74 -0.99
C ASN A 113 -13.17 9.76 -1.58
N HIS A 114 -12.68 8.59 -1.98
CA HIS A 114 -11.56 8.47 -2.91
C HIS A 114 -12.12 8.25 -4.32
N ALA A 115 -12.23 9.32 -5.09
CA ALA A 115 -12.56 9.29 -6.52
C ALA A 115 -11.35 9.65 -7.38
N GLY A 116 -10.14 9.50 -6.84
CA GLY A 116 -8.88 9.82 -7.51
C GLY A 116 -8.43 8.74 -8.47
N ASN A 117 -7.28 8.97 -9.08
CA ASN A 117 -6.66 7.99 -9.98
C ASN A 117 -6.13 6.80 -9.18
N SER A 118 -5.22 7.07 -8.24
CA SER A 118 -4.64 6.01 -7.42
C SER A 118 -4.16 6.48 -6.05
N ILE A 119 -4.16 5.55 -5.11
CA ILE A 119 -3.33 5.56 -3.90
C ILE A 119 -2.34 4.39 -4.04
N SER A 120 -1.05 4.71 -4.01
CA SER A 120 0.04 3.74 -3.92
C SER A 120 0.76 3.98 -2.59
N THR A 121 1.01 2.94 -1.79
CA THR A 121 1.77 3.12 -0.55
C THR A 121 3.21 2.67 -0.64
N GLY A 122 3.50 1.64 -1.44
CA GLY A 122 4.86 1.24 -1.76
C GLY A 122 5.39 0.20 -0.76
N ASP A 123 6.69 0.10 -0.52
CA ASP A 123 7.18 -0.95 0.39
C ASP A 123 7.10 -0.47 1.86
N GLY A 124 6.47 -1.22 2.73
CA GLY A 124 6.22 -0.88 4.13
C GLY A 124 5.01 -1.63 4.68
N ASN A 125 4.78 -1.56 6.00
CA ASN A 125 3.50 -2.05 6.55
C ASN A 125 2.53 -0.87 6.61
N ASP A 126 1.70 -0.75 5.58
CA ASP A 126 0.93 0.45 5.32
C ASP A 126 -0.51 0.34 5.81
N PHE A 127 -1.13 1.50 6.04
CA PHE A 127 -2.54 1.58 6.39
C PHE A 127 -3.29 2.57 5.50
N VAL A 128 -4.23 2.05 4.71
CA VAL A 128 -5.16 2.84 3.89
C VAL A 128 -6.57 2.73 4.45
N GLU A 129 -7.17 3.88 4.79
CA GLU A 129 -8.58 3.95 5.20
C GLU A 129 -9.35 4.96 4.35
N VAL A 130 -10.44 4.49 3.73
CA VAL A 130 -11.41 5.32 3.03
C VAL A 130 -12.74 5.26 3.79
N THR A 131 -13.16 6.39 4.37
CA THR A 131 -14.40 6.48 5.15
C THR A 131 -15.65 6.51 4.25
N GLY A 132 -15.53 7.12 3.07
CA GLY A 132 -16.58 7.15 2.06
C GLY A 132 -16.44 6.04 1.03
N ASN A 133 -16.83 6.34 -0.20
CA ASN A 133 -16.69 5.41 -1.33
C ASN A 133 -15.28 5.49 -1.91
N ASN A 134 -14.80 4.34 -2.39
CA ASN A 134 -13.62 4.26 -3.24
C ASN A 134 -14.07 4.04 -4.70
N SER A 135 -13.53 4.80 -5.64
CA SER A 135 -13.63 4.55 -7.07
C SER A 135 -12.29 4.76 -7.78
N GLY A 136 -11.19 4.81 -7.02
CA GLY A 136 -9.82 4.87 -7.53
C GLY A 136 -9.07 3.57 -7.25
N LEU A 137 -7.97 3.36 -7.98
CA LEU A 137 -7.07 2.22 -7.77
C LEU A 137 -6.39 2.35 -6.40
N ILE A 138 -6.26 1.23 -5.69
CA ILE A 138 -5.43 1.15 -4.48
C ILE A 138 -4.41 0.03 -4.70
N ASN A 139 -3.13 0.32 -4.44
CA ASN A 139 -2.05 -0.65 -4.46
C ASN A 139 -1.16 -0.43 -3.22
N THR A 140 -1.07 -1.41 -2.33
CA THR A 140 -0.20 -1.29 -1.14
C THR A 140 1.17 -1.94 -1.29
N ALA A 141 1.41 -2.63 -2.40
CA ALA A 141 2.69 -3.11 -2.89
C ALA A 141 3.42 -4.14 -2.01
N GLY A 142 4.08 -3.79 -0.91
CA GLY A 142 4.96 -4.75 -0.25
C GLY A 142 5.15 -4.55 1.24
N GLY A 143 4.61 -5.46 2.04
CA GLY A 143 4.71 -5.50 3.49
C GLY A 143 3.41 -6.06 4.05
N ALA A 144 3.20 -6.02 5.37
CA ALA A 144 1.93 -6.46 5.96
C ALA A 144 0.98 -5.28 6.06
N ASP A 145 0.14 -5.12 5.04
CA ASP A 145 -0.69 -3.95 4.79
C ASP A 145 -2.09 -4.10 5.33
N ARG A 146 -2.75 -2.95 5.50
CA ARG A 146 -4.13 -2.88 5.97
C ARG A 146 -4.95 -1.92 5.12
N LEU A 147 -5.98 -2.46 4.46
CA LEU A 147 -6.97 -1.70 3.71
C LEU A 147 -8.34 -1.75 4.39
N VAL A 148 -8.95 -0.59 4.60
CA VAL A 148 -10.33 -0.48 5.11
C VAL A 148 -11.15 0.49 4.27
N ILE A 149 -12.27 0.01 3.75
CA ILE A 149 -13.24 0.82 3.01
C ILE A 149 -14.60 0.69 3.67
N HIS A 150 -15.05 1.78 4.32
CA HIS A 150 -16.32 1.81 5.05
C HIS A 150 -17.52 2.01 4.11
N GLY A 151 -17.32 2.65 2.96
CA GLY A 151 -18.35 2.84 1.94
C GLY A 151 -18.36 1.73 0.90
N THR A 152 -18.67 2.11 -0.34
CA THR A 152 -18.64 1.20 -1.49
C THR A 152 -17.33 1.33 -2.27
N ALA A 153 -16.67 0.22 -2.55
CA ALA A 153 -15.62 0.09 -3.55
C ALA A 153 -16.26 -0.11 -4.93
N LEU A 154 -15.99 0.86 -5.82
CA LEU A 154 -16.49 1.05 -7.19
C LEU A 154 -15.32 1.08 -8.19
N ALA A 155 -14.13 0.67 -7.77
CA ALA A 155 -12.91 0.71 -8.57
C ALA A 155 -12.65 -0.66 -9.21
N ASP A 156 -12.08 -0.65 -10.42
CA ASP A 156 -11.83 -1.87 -11.19
C ASP A 156 -10.89 -2.83 -10.44
N ASP A 157 -9.84 -2.35 -9.76
CA ASP A 157 -8.90 -3.22 -9.04
C ASP A 157 -8.40 -2.59 -7.72
N MET A 158 -8.18 -3.45 -6.71
CA MET A 158 -7.48 -3.15 -5.46
C MET A 158 -6.50 -4.28 -5.18
N HIS A 159 -5.22 -3.95 -5.00
CA HIS A 159 -4.12 -4.88 -4.84
C HIS A 159 -3.41 -4.64 -3.51
N LEU A 160 -3.26 -5.68 -2.68
CA LEU A 160 -2.51 -5.56 -1.42
C LEU A 160 -1.01 -5.84 -1.62
N GLY A 161 -0.66 -6.57 -2.67
CA GLY A 161 0.73 -6.81 -3.04
C GLY A 161 1.35 -7.95 -2.24
N SER A 162 2.65 -7.90 -1.95
CA SER A 162 3.32 -8.99 -1.26
C SER A 162 3.35 -8.78 0.26
N GLY A 163 2.91 -9.76 1.03
CA GLY A 163 3.02 -9.80 2.47
C GLY A 163 1.82 -10.50 3.08
N ALA A 164 1.57 -10.29 4.37
CA ALA A 164 0.43 -10.90 5.03
C ALA A 164 -0.56 -9.78 5.35
N ASP A 165 -1.53 -9.59 4.49
CA ASP A 165 -2.33 -8.39 4.40
C ASP A 165 -3.71 -8.57 4.99
N PHE A 166 -4.35 -7.43 5.27
CA PHE A 166 -5.71 -7.40 5.78
C PHE A 166 -6.56 -6.42 4.99
N ALA A 167 -7.70 -6.88 4.47
CA ALA A 167 -8.71 -6.02 3.90
C ALA A 167 -10.06 -6.17 4.61
N ASN A 168 -10.70 -5.03 4.90
CA ASN A 168 -12.10 -5.00 5.32
C ASN A 168 -12.89 -4.03 4.46
N ILE A 169 -13.74 -4.59 3.60
CA ILE A 169 -14.54 -3.84 2.63
C ILE A 169 -16.02 -4.01 2.98
N ASN A 170 -16.72 -2.90 3.20
CA ASN A 170 -18.15 -2.95 3.47
C ASN A 170 -18.93 -3.42 2.23
N ILE A 171 -18.76 -2.75 1.08
CA ILE A 171 -19.42 -3.18 -0.16
C ILE A 171 -18.42 -3.15 -1.31
N LEU A 172 -18.20 -4.29 -1.95
CA LEU A 172 -17.53 -4.41 -3.24
C LEU A 172 -18.62 -4.50 -4.32
N ALA A 173 -18.78 -3.44 -5.12
CA ALA A 173 -19.90 -3.35 -6.04
C ALA A 173 -19.47 -2.86 -7.42
N VAL A 174 -19.97 -3.53 -8.45
CA VAL A 174 -19.88 -3.27 -9.91
C VAL A 174 -19.22 -4.46 -10.59
N ASP A 175 -19.82 -4.85 -11.73
CA ASP A 175 -19.33 -5.92 -12.60
C ASP A 175 -17.91 -5.58 -13.08
N GLY A 176 -16.94 -6.34 -12.62
CA GLY A 176 -15.53 -6.17 -12.97
C GLY A 176 -14.63 -5.61 -11.87
N ASN A 177 -15.16 -5.20 -10.71
CA ASN A 177 -14.28 -4.82 -9.59
C ASN A 177 -13.58 -6.05 -9.00
N SER A 178 -12.35 -5.85 -8.54
CA SER A 178 -11.57 -6.89 -7.88
C SER A 178 -10.93 -6.40 -6.57
N LEU A 179 -10.79 -7.33 -5.63
CA LEU A 179 -9.91 -7.24 -4.47
C LEU A 179 -8.95 -8.42 -4.55
N HIS A 180 -7.66 -8.14 -4.56
CA HIS A 180 -6.58 -9.12 -4.62
C HIS A 180 -5.72 -9.01 -3.36
N GLY A 181 -5.52 -10.14 -2.68
CA GLY A 181 -4.46 -10.31 -1.67
C GLY A 181 -3.08 -10.30 -2.30
N ASP A 182 -2.97 -10.78 -3.54
CA ASP A 182 -1.75 -10.94 -4.33
C ASP A 182 -0.77 -11.98 -3.75
N GLY A 183 0.03 -11.69 -2.74
CA GLY A 183 1.14 -12.56 -2.37
C GLY A 183 1.47 -12.65 -0.89
N GLY A 184 0.91 -13.62 -0.20
CA GLY A 184 1.25 -14.10 1.13
C GLY A 184 -0.02 -14.53 1.85
N ASP A 185 0.03 -14.77 3.15
CA ASP A 185 -1.14 -15.33 3.85
C ASP A 185 -2.11 -14.20 4.26
N ASP A 186 -3.14 -13.94 3.45
CA ASP A 186 -4.00 -12.75 3.58
C ASP A 186 -5.30 -13.00 4.34
N ASN A 187 -5.90 -11.91 4.83
CA ASN A 187 -7.22 -11.92 5.46
C ASN A 187 -8.15 -10.90 4.82
N LEU A 188 -9.05 -11.40 3.98
CA LEU A 188 -9.95 -10.59 3.17
C LEU A 188 -11.38 -10.75 3.67
N THR A 189 -11.95 -9.68 4.24
CA THR A 189 -13.34 -9.65 4.68
C THR A 189 -14.16 -8.68 3.83
N VAL A 190 -15.22 -9.17 3.19
CA VAL A 190 -16.15 -8.37 2.39
C VAL A 190 -17.58 -8.57 2.89
N THR A 191 -18.24 -7.50 3.37
CA THR A 191 -19.61 -7.64 3.91
C THR A 191 -20.64 -7.89 2.81
N THR A 192 -20.51 -7.21 1.67
CA THR A 192 -21.36 -7.46 0.50
C THR A 192 -20.53 -7.37 -0.77
N CYS A 193 -20.55 -8.43 -1.55
CA CYS A 193 -19.90 -8.50 -2.85
C CYS A 193 -20.97 -8.65 -3.94
N ASN A 194 -20.90 -7.85 -5.02
CA ASN A 194 -21.86 -7.89 -6.12
C ASN A 194 -21.17 -7.96 -7.49
N LEU A 195 -21.23 -9.13 -8.15
CA LEU A 195 -20.66 -9.37 -9.49
C LEU A 195 -19.16 -8.98 -9.58
N SER A 196 -18.43 -9.13 -8.48
CA SER A 196 -17.03 -8.73 -8.34
C SER A 196 -16.16 -9.95 -8.00
N THR A 197 -14.86 -9.76 -7.97
CA THR A 197 -13.89 -10.79 -7.58
C THR A 197 -13.26 -10.46 -6.23
N VAL A 198 -13.14 -11.47 -5.37
CA VAL A 198 -12.30 -11.46 -4.18
C VAL A 198 -11.32 -12.61 -4.34
N ALA A 199 -10.03 -12.33 -4.43
CA ALA A 199 -8.99 -13.31 -4.68
C ALA A 199 -7.91 -13.22 -3.60
N GLY A 200 -7.53 -14.35 -3.02
CA GLY A 200 -6.34 -14.46 -2.16
C GLY A 200 -5.05 -14.40 -2.97
N ASP A 201 -5.04 -15.12 -4.09
CA ASP A 201 -3.90 -15.29 -5.02
C ASP A 201 -2.81 -16.24 -4.46
N ASP A 202 -1.57 -15.83 -4.28
CA ASP A 202 -0.50 -16.72 -3.79
C ASP A 202 -0.45 -16.70 -2.24
N GLY A 203 -0.76 -17.78 -1.54
CA GLY A 203 -0.72 -17.78 -0.08
C GLY A 203 -1.70 -18.76 0.57
N GLY A 204 -1.65 -18.91 1.89
CA GLY A 204 -2.69 -19.60 2.64
C GLY A 204 -3.71 -18.59 3.16
N ASP A 205 -4.70 -18.27 2.34
CA ASP A 205 -5.57 -17.12 2.54
C ASP A 205 -6.80 -17.44 3.39
N THR A 206 -7.29 -16.42 4.09
CA THR A 206 -8.60 -16.46 4.75
C THR A 206 -9.52 -15.44 4.10
N ILE A 207 -10.58 -15.93 3.46
CA ILE A 207 -11.55 -15.09 2.75
C ILE A 207 -12.93 -15.27 3.38
N ASP A 208 -13.54 -14.18 3.82
CA ASP A 208 -14.89 -14.16 4.40
C ASP A 208 -15.77 -13.17 3.65
N VAL A 209 -16.71 -13.68 2.85
CA VAL A 209 -17.72 -12.88 2.16
C VAL A 209 -19.08 -13.15 2.79
N THR A 210 -19.61 -12.15 3.49
CA THR A 210 -20.88 -12.32 4.22
C THR A 210 -22.10 -12.44 3.28
N ASP A 211 -22.08 -11.75 2.14
CA ASP A 211 -23.16 -11.76 1.14
C ASP A 211 -22.60 -11.66 -0.29
N ALA A 212 -22.60 -12.77 -1.02
CA ALA A 212 -21.82 -12.98 -2.24
C ALA A 212 -22.67 -13.04 -3.52
N ASN A 213 -23.38 -11.95 -3.81
CA ASN A 213 -24.32 -11.79 -4.91
C ASN A 213 -23.66 -11.90 -6.31
N GLY A 214 -23.39 -13.13 -6.75
CA GLY A 214 -22.76 -13.43 -8.02
C GLY A 214 -21.25 -13.15 -8.05
N CYS A 215 -20.59 -13.18 -6.90
CA CYS A 215 -19.14 -12.93 -6.82
C CYS A 215 -18.30 -14.16 -7.15
N ASN A 216 -17.09 -13.90 -7.65
CA ASN A 216 -16.05 -14.90 -7.74
C ASN A 216 -15.17 -14.79 -6.50
N VAL A 217 -15.13 -15.83 -5.69
CA VAL A 217 -14.31 -15.92 -4.50
C VAL A 217 -13.28 -17.01 -4.73
N LEU A 218 -12.03 -16.60 -4.83
CA LEU A 218 -10.93 -17.42 -5.33
C LEU A 218 -9.84 -17.50 -4.25
N GLY A 219 -9.50 -18.69 -3.79
CA GLY A 219 -8.37 -18.91 -2.88
C GLY A 219 -7.08 -18.61 -3.62
N GLY A 220 -6.69 -19.49 -4.53
CA GLY A 220 -5.57 -19.27 -5.43
C GLY A 220 -4.56 -20.39 -5.31
N ALA A 221 -3.33 -20.10 -4.92
CA ALA A 221 -2.29 -21.09 -4.69
C ALA A 221 -1.91 -21.12 -3.22
N GLY A 222 -2.18 -22.24 -2.55
CA GLY A 222 -1.84 -22.45 -1.15
C GLY A 222 -2.91 -23.25 -0.45
N ASN A 223 -3.07 -23.08 0.85
CA ASN A 223 -4.10 -23.81 1.59
C ASN A 223 -5.08 -22.80 2.16
N ASP A 224 -6.19 -22.62 1.46
CA ASP A 224 -7.08 -21.49 1.68
C ASP A 224 -8.24 -21.86 2.61
N ASN A 225 -8.83 -20.85 3.25
CA ASN A 225 -10.01 -20.97 4.07
C ASN A 225 -11.04 -19.92 3.63
N ILE A 226 -12.04 -20.37 2.88
CA ILE A 226 -13.08 -19.56 2.27
C ILE A 226 -14.39 -19.77 3.03
N HIS A 227 -15.03 -18.67 3.42
CA HIS A 227 -16.33 -18.65 4.06
C HIS A 227 -17.30 -17.73 3.31
N GLU A 228 -18.48 -18.27 2.99
CA GLU A 228 -19.55 -17.57 2.28
C GLU A 228 -20.86 -17.59 3.10
N GLY A 229 -21.34 -16.42 3.52
CA GLY A 229 -22.49 -16.29 4.41
C GLY A 229 -23.87 -16.38 3.71
N ALA A 230 -24.04 -15.82 2.52
CA ALA A 230 -25.33 -15.77 1.83
C ALA A 230 -25.20 -15.66 0.30
N GLU A 231 -26.23 -16.16 -0.39
CA GLU A 231 -26.50 -16.03 -1.84
C GLU A 231 -25.29 -16.09 -2.77
N ALA A 232 -24.52 -17.16 -2.68
CA ALA A 232 -23.40 -17.38 -3.58
C ALA A 232 -23.89 -17.99 -4.92
N THR A 233 -24.35 -17.11 -5.82
CA THR A 233 -24.71 -17.48 -7.22
C THR A 233 -23.54 -17.34 -8.19
N GLY A 234 -22.34 -17.03 -7.70
CA GLY A 234 -21.12 -16.85 -8.50
C GLY A 234 -20.22 -18.08 -8.50
N THR A 235 -18.93 -17.88 -8.29
CA THR A 235 -17.91 -18.95 -8.28
C THR A 235 -17.22 -18.97 -6.93
N VAL A 236 -17.04 -20.14 -6.34
CA VAL A 236 -16.13 -20.38 -5.23
C VAL A 236 -15.09 -21.39 -5.70
N ASP A 237 -13.83 -21.03 -5.66
CA ASP A 237 -12.74 -21.89 -6.13
C ASP A 237 -11.54 -21.79 -5.18
N GLY A 238 -11.25 -22.85 -4.42
CA GLY A 238 -10.05 -22.89 -3.56
C GLY A 238 -8.75 -22.84 -4.37
N GLY A 239 -8.77 -23.36 -5.59
CA GLY A 239 -7.61 -23.34 -6.48
C GLY A 239 -6.63 -24.49 -6.21
N ALA A 240 -5.36 -24.18 -6.00
CA ALA A 240 -4.27 -25.14 -5.92
C ALA A 240 -3.76 -25.29 -4.49
N GLY A 241 -4.24 -26.31 -3.79
CA GLY A 241 -3.56 -26.86 -2.64
C GLY A 241 -4.48 -27.74 -1.82
N THR A 242 -4.77 -27.35 -0.58
CA THR A 242 -5.73 -28.05 0.27
C THR A 242 -6.56 -26.99 0.98
N ASP A 243 -7.78 -26.83 0.49
CA ASP A 243 -8.58 -25.64 0.66
C ASP A 243 -9.88 -26.00 1.38
N MET A 244 -10.28 -25.19 2.34
CA MET A 244 -11.53 -25.35 3.08
C MET A 244 -12.52 -24.31 2.61
N CYS A 245 -13.64 -24.74 2.04
CA CYS A 245 -14.75 -23.86 1.70
C CYS A 245 -15.94 -24.17 2.61
N THR A 246 -16.55 -23.15 3.18
CA THR A 246 -17.70 -23.28 4.08
C THR A 246 -18.79 -22.28 3.73
N GLU A 247 -20.03 -22.76 3.70
CA GLU A 247 -21.18 -21.92 3.40
C GLU A 247 -22.28 -22.04 4.47
N ASP A 248 -22.89 -20.91 4.80
CA ASP A 248 -24.01 -20.83 5.75
C ASP A 248 -25.33 -21.35 5.16
N ILE A 249 -25.47 -21.33 3.82
CA ILE A 249 -26.64 -21.80 3.08
C ILE A 249 -26.23 -22.61 1.84
N PRO A 250 -27.09 -23.49 1.29
CA PRO A 250 -26.74 -24.25 0.09
C PRO A 250 -26.34 -23.33 -1.06
N PHE A 251 -25.12 -23.52 -1.55
CA PHE A 251 -24.53 -22.79 -2.64
C PHE A 251 -25.27 -23.04 -3.97
N LEU A 252 -25.52 -21.98 -4.74
CA LEU A 252 -26.32 -22.02 -5.98
C LEU A 252 -25.50 -21.68 -7.24
N GLY A 253 -24.19 -21.49 -7.10
CA GLY A 253 -23.24 -21.15 -8.16
C GLY A 253 -22.39 -22.34 -8.65
N THR A 254 -21.12 -22.07 -8.98
CA THR A 254 -20.08 -23.11 -9.25
C THR A 254 -19.04 -23.19 -8.14
N GLU A 255 -18.87 -24.38 -7.55
CA GLU A 255 -17.91 -24.66 -6.48
C GLU A 255 -16.87 -25.67 -7.02
N SER A 256 -15.57 -25.39 -6.81
CA SER A 256 -14.48 -26.28 -7.20
C SER A 256 -13.29 -26.19 -6.25
N ASN A 257 -12.44 -27.23 -6.28
CA ASN A 257 -11.20 -27.29 -5.51
C ASN A 257 -11.39 -26.92 -4.02
N CYS A 258 -12.46 -27.45 -3.43
CA CYS A 258 -12.77 -27.31 -2.01
C CYS A 258 -12.71 -28.70 -1.39
N GLU A 259 -11.78 -28.91 -0.46
CA GLU A 259 -11.72 -30.09 0.39
C GLU A 259 -12.54 -29.90 1.67
N VAL A 260 -13.52 -30.79 1.88
CA VAL A 260 -14.33 -30.83 3.12
C VAL A 260 -13.55 -31.44 4.29
#